data_AF-A6DK69-F1
#
_entry.id   AF-A6DK69-F1
#
_cell.length_a   1.000
_cell.length_b   1.000
_cell.length_c   1.000
_cell.angle_alpha   90.00
_cell.angle_beta   90.00
_cell.angle_gamma   90.00
#
_symmetry.space_group_name_H-M   'P 1'
#
loop_
_entity.id
_entity.type
_entity.pdbx_description
1 polymer ?
#
loop_
_entity_poly.entity_id
_entity_poly.type
_entity_poly.pdbx_seq_one_letter_code
_entity_poly.pdbx_strand_id
1 'polypeptide(L)'
;MAGSKRKPLSLAGVRSEEEVDKVLSNLSNSKSELENIVNLSAKSESHKKEQSKERVTFYLSSDVLEELENTYDEIRRSMPYKFKTKIKKSHLVEFAMERLLEDHNKNGRDSSLGRMVESVKRGE
;
A
#
# COMPACT_ATOMS: atom_id res chain seq x y z
N MET A 1 48.92 -32.25 7.30
CA MET A 1 47.45 -32.06 7.22
C MET A 1 47.00 -32.53 5.85
N ALA A 2 46.23 -33.62 5.77
CA ALA A 2 45.86 -34.26 4.51
C ALA A 2 44.61 -33.58 3.90
N GLY A 3 44.73 -33.13 2.65
CA GLY A 3 43.67 -32.44 1.91
C GLY A 3 42.51 -33.36 1.52
N SER A 4 41.29 -32.89 1.74
CA SER A 4 40.05 -33.61 1.45
C SER A 4 39.74 -33.56 -0.05
N LYS A 5 39.90 -34.69 -0.77
CA LYS A 5 39.58 -34.82 -2.20
C LYS A 5 38.05 -34.96 -2.37
N ARG A 6 37.41 -33.97 -2.99
CA ARG A 6 35.98 -34.06 -3.38
C ARG A 6 35.83 -35.01 -4.57
N LYS A 7 34.93 -36.00 -4.44
CA LYS A 7 34.55 -36.90 -5.54
C LYS A 7 33.70 -36.15 -6.57
N PRO A 8 33.90 -36.35 -7.89
CA PRO A 8 33.07 -35.72 -8.91
C PRO A 8 31.66 -36.31 -8.93
N LEU A 9 30.66 -35.49 -9.24
CA LEU A 9 29.28 -35.95 -9.47
C LEU A 9 29.25 -36.77 -10.77
N SER A 10 29.12 -38.09 -10.66
CA SER A 10 28.85 -38.96 -11.81
C SER A 10 27.37 -38.86 -12.19
N LEU A 11 27.11 -38.31 -13.37
CA LEU A 11 25.79 -38.12 -13.95
C LEU A 11 25.36 -39.35 -14.78
N ALA A 12 25.24 -40.53 -14.16
CA ALA A 12 24.66 -41.71 -14.81
C ALA A 12 24.41 -42.83 -13.78
N GLY A 13 23.38 -42.66 -12.96
CA GLY A 13 22.81 -43.76 -12.17
C GLY A 13 21.36 -43.91 -12.60
N VAL A 14 20.99 -45.08 -13.11
CA VAL A 14 19.59 -45.46 -13.34
C VAL A 14 18.91 -45.35 -11.98
N ARG A 15 18.11 -44.30 -11.78
CA ARG A 15 17.37 -44.09 -10.53
C ARG A 15 16.37 -45.23 -10.38
N SER A 16 16.35 -45.89 -9.23
CA SER A 16 15.36 -46.94 -8.96
C SER A 16 13.96 -46.34 -8.99
N GLU A 17 12.97 -47.11 -9.45
CA GLU A 17 11.56 -46.67 -9.51
C GLU A 17 11.06 -46.18 -8.14
N GLU A 18 11.58 -46.76 -7.05
CA GLU A 18 11.32 -46.35 -5.67
C GLU A 18 11.77 -44.92 -5.34
N GLU A 19 12.90 -44.44 -5.89
CA GLU A 19 13.32 -43.05 -5.72
C GLU A 19 12.42 -42.08 -6.50
N VAL A 20 11.92 -42.51 -7.66
CA VAL A 20 11.02 -41.72 -8.50
C VAL A 20 9.68 -41.55 -7.79
N ASP A 21 9.12 -42.63 -7.23
CA ASP A 21 7.86 -42.61 -6.48
C ASP A 21 7.95 -41.76 -5.20
N LYS A 22 9.10 -41.79 -4.53
CA LYS A 22 9.35 -40.95 -3.36
C LYS A 22 9.41 -39.46 -3.71
N VAL A 23 9.93 -39.11 -4.89
CA VAL A 23 9.93 -37.73 -5.37
C VAL A 23 8.52 -37.30 -5.80
N LEU A 24 7.77 -38.16 -6.49
CA LEU A 24 6.41 -37.88 -6.95
C LEU A 24 5.43 -37.69 -5.77
N SER A 25 5.52 -38.53 -4.74
CA SER A 25 4.71 -38.39 -3.52
C SER A 25 5.01 -37.09 -2.76
N ASN A 26 6.28 -36.71 -2.63
CA ASN A 26 6.66 -35.43 -2.03
C ASN A 26 6.19 -34.21 -2.84
N LEU A 27 6.14 -34.33 -4.17
CA LEU A 27 5.63 -33.27 -5.04
C LEU A 27 4.10 -33.11 -4.93
N SER A 28 3.38 -34.21 -4.74
CA SER A 28 1.92 -34.21 -4.50
C SER A 28 1.56 -33.51 -3.18
N ASN A 29 2.30 -33.82 -2.10
CA ASN A 29 2.08 -33.24 -0.78
C ASN A 29 2.41 -31.74 -0.72
N SER A 30 3.42 -31.28 -1.46
CA SER A 30 3.74 -29.85 -1.53
C SER A 30 2.72 -29.05 -2.35
N LYS A 31 2.09 -29.67 -3.35
CA LYS A 31 1.03 -29.02 -4.14
C LYS A 31 -0.23 -28.74 -3.31
N SER A 32 -0.64 -29.67 -2.46
CA SER A 32 -1.82 -29.49 -1.59
C SER A 32 -1.56 -28.44 -0.49
N GLU A 33 -0.33 -28.34 0.03
CA GLU A 33 0.07 -27.27 0.94
C GLU A 33 0.01 -25.88 0.28
N LEU A 34 0.48 -25.78 -0.98
CA LEU A 34 0.42 -24.54 -1.75
C LEU A 34 -1.03 -24.12 -2.07
N GLU A 35 -1.90 -25.06 -2.42
CA GLU A 35 -3.34 -24.79 -2.65
C GLU A 35 -4.04 -24.29 -1.38
N ASN A 36 -3.67 -24.82 -0.20
CA ASN A 36 -4.20 -24.34 1.07
C ASN A 36 -3.70 -22.93 1.43
N ILE A 37 -2.44 -22.60 1.14
CA ILE A 37 -1.89 -21.25 1.35
C ILE A 37 -2.57 -20.23 0.41
N VAL A 38 -2.82 -20.60 -0.85
CA VAL A 38 -3.53 -19.75 -1.82
C VAL A 38 -4.98 -19.50 -1.38
N ASN A 39 -5.67 -20.54 -0.88
CA ASN A 39 -7.04 -20.41 -0.38
C ASN A 39 -7.14 -19.60 0.93
N LEU A 40 -6.11 -19.63 1.79
CA LEU A 40 -6.04 -18.79 2.99
C LEU A 40 -5.76 -17.31 2.65
N SER A 41 -4.92 -17.06 1.64
CA SER A 41 -4.68 -15.71 1.10
C SER A 41 -5.98 -15.10 0.57
N ALA A 42 -6.75 -15.88 -0.21
CA ALA A 42 -8.02 -15.41 -0.81
C ALA A 42 -9.13 -15.14 0.22
N LYS A 43 -9.08 -15.76 1.40
CA LYS A 43 -10.12 -15.63 2.44
C LYS A 43 -9.92 -14.45 3.39
N SER A 44 -8.78 -13.76 3.32
CA SER A 44 -8.46 -12.62 4.18
C SER A 44 -8.84 -11.24 3.62
N GLU A 45 -9.26 -11.16 2.34
CA GLU A 45 -9.62 -9.89 1.69
C GLU A 45 -11.14 -9.62 1.65
N SER A 46 -11.97 -10.61 1.90
CA SER A 46 -13.43 -10.47 1.83
C SER A 46 -14.01 -10.04 3.18
N HIS A 47 -13.91 -8.76 3.55
CA HIS A 47 -14.88 -7.99 4.36
C HIS A 47 -14.38 -6.56 4.64
N LYS A 48 -13.98 -5.83 3.61
CA LYS A 48 -14.25 -4.39 3.57
C LYS A 48 -15.20 -4.21 2.41
N LYS A 49 -16.41 -3.69 2.66
CA LYS A 49 -17.27 -3.13 1.61
C LYS A 49 -16.34 -2.27 0.76
N GLU A 50 -16.07 -2.69 -0.48
CA GLU A 50 -15.37 -1.85 -1.45
C GLU A 50 -16.27 -0.64 -1.66
N GLN A 51 -15.98 0.44 -0.93
CA GLN A 51 -16.38 1.75 -1.37
C GLN A 51 -15.74 1.90 -2.75
N SER A 52 -16.56 2.01 -3.79
CA SER A 52 -16.08 2.27 -5.14
C SER A 52 -15.21 3.51 -5.08
N LYS A 53 -13.89 3.33 -5.22
CA LYS A 53 -12.95 4.44 -5.22
C LYS A 53 -13.12 5.19 -6.52
N GLU A 54 -13.78 6.34 -6.48
CA GLU A 54 -13.86 7.22 -7.62
C GLU A 54 -12.52 7.95 -7.78
N ARG A 55 -11.91 7.86 -8.97
CA ARG A 55 -10.61 8.49 -9.24
C ARG A 55 -10.82 9.86 -9.86
N VAL A 56 -10.75 10.89 -9.03
CA VAL A 56 -10.74 12.29 -9.47
C VAL A 56 -9.32 12.83 -9.42
N THR A 57 -8.90 13.59 -10.43
CA THR A 57 -7.61 14.29 -10.47
C THR A 57 -7.88 15.78 -10.49
N PHE A 58 -7.27 16.52 -9.56
CA PHE A 58 -7.33 17.98 -9.50
C PHE A 58 -5.91 18.52 -9.48
N TYR A 59 -5.65 19.54 -10.30
CA TYR A 59 -4.36 20.21 -10.34
C TYR A 59 -4.35 21.38 -9.37
N LEU A 60 -3.34 21.43 -8.50
CA LEU A 60 -3.12 22.56 -7.59
C LEU A 60 -2.44 23.70 -8.33
N SER A 61 -2.67 24.94 -7.87
CA SER A 61 -1.85 26.07 -8.30
C SER A 61 -0.40 25.89 -7.82
N SER A 62 0.54 26.56 -8.49
CA SER A 62 1.97 26.49 -8.14
C SER A 62 2.21 26.91 -6.69
N ASP A 63 1.59 27.99 -6.26
CA ASP A 63 1.78 28.56 -4.92
C ASP A 63 1.29 27.59 -3.83
N VAL A 64 0.11 26.99 -4.03
CA VAL A 64 -0.44 26.00 -3.08
C VAL A 64 0.39 24.72 -3.06
N LEU A 65 0.95 24.31 -4.21
CA LEU A 65 1.85 23.17 -4.26
C LEU A 65 3.11 23.45 -3.45
N GLU A 66 3.74 24.61 -3.62
CA GLU A 66 4.94 25.01 -2.89
C GLU A 66 4.70 25.04 -1.38
N GLU A 67 3.60 25.64 -0.92
CA GLU A 67 3.21 25.65 0.49
C GLU A 67 2.98 24.23 1.05
N LEU A 68 2.36 23.35 0.26
CA LEU A 68 2.15 21.95 0.63
C LEU A 68 3.49 21.20 0.76
N GLU A 69 4.45 21.47 -0.12
CA GLU A 69 5.79 20.86 -0.07
C GLU A 69 6.56 21.32 1.16
N ASN A 70 6.57 22.62 1.43
CA ASN A 70 7.21 23.18 2.61
C ASN A 70 6.61 22.60 3.90
N THR A 71 5.29 22.59 4.01
CA THR A 71 4.58 22.01 5.16
C THR A 71 4.87 20.51 5.32
N TYR A 72 4.89 19.77 4.20
CA TYR A 72 5.23 18.34 4.20
C TYR A 72 6.63 18.09 4.74
N ASP A 73 7.62 18.87 4.29
CA ASP A 73 9.00 18.75 4.72
C ASP A 73 9.19 19.11 6.19
N GLU A 74 8.52 20.15 6.68
CA GLU A 74 8.54 20.53 8.10
C GLU A 74 8.01 19.40 9.01
N ILE A 75 6.85 18.83 8.65
CA ILE A 75 6.27 17.68 9.36
C ILE A 75 7.23 16.49 9.31
N ARG A 76 7.87 16.25 8.16
CA ARG A 76 8.79 15.12 8.03
C ARG A 76 10.11 15.34 8.77
N ARG A 77 10.54 16.58 8.97
CA ARG A 77 11.72 16.94 9.76
C ARG A 77 11.48 16.72 11.26
N SER A 78 10.28 17.02 11.76
CA SER A 78 9.92 16.86 13.17
C SER A 78 9.68 15.41 13.61
N MET A 79 9.49 14.48 12.66
CA MET A 79 9.16 13.08 12.94
C MET A 79 10.39 12.15 13.03
N PRO A 80 10.36 11.09 13.87
CA PRO A 80 11.39 10.06 13.88
C PRO A 80 11.50 9.32 12.53
N TYR A 81 12.71 8.87 12.18
CA TYR A 81 13.01 8.24 10.88
C TYR A 81 12.04 7.12 10.49
N LYS A 82 11.64 6.28 11.45
CA LYS A 82 10.69 5.16 11.26
C LYS A 82 9.33 5.59 10.70
N PHE A 83 8.92 6.84 10.92
CA PHE A 83 7.61 7.35 10.49
C PHE A 83 7.67 8.23 9.25
N LYS A 84 8.85 8.77 8.90
CA LYS A 84 9.03 9.68 7.76
C LYS A 84 8.57 9.10 6.42
N THR A 85 8.66 7.77 6.25
CA THR A 85 8.26 7.08 5.01
C THR A 85 6.76 6.82 4.93
N LYS A 86 6.03 6.95 6.04
CA LYS A 86 4.59 6.70 6.10
C LYS A 86 3.76 7.93 5.75
N ILE A 87 4.35 9.12 5.85
CA ILE A 87 3.68 10.39 5.56
C ILE A 87 3.82 10.67 4.06
N LYS A 88 2.67 10.82 3.39
CA LYS A 88 2.55 11.16 1.97
C LYS A 88 1.84 12.51 1.84
N LYS A 89 2.19 13.30 0.82
CA LYS A 89 1.50 14.57 0.51
C LYS A 89 -0.01 14.38 0.34
N SER A 90 -0.43 13.27 -0.27
CA SER A 90 -1.85 12.93 -0.44
C SER A 90 -2.61 12.84 0.88
N HIS A 91 -1.98 12.35 1.96
CA HIS A 91 -2.64 12.28 3.27
C HIS A 91 -2.88 13.68 3.87
N LEU A 92 -1.98 14.64 3.62
CA LEU A 92 -2.18 16.02 4.06
C LEU A 92 -3.36 16.66 3.32
N VAL A 93 -3.44 16.44 2.00
CA VAL A 93 -4.55 16.94 1.18
C VAL A 93 -5.87 16.32 1.62
N GLU A 94 -5.90 14.99 1.79
CA GLU A 94 -7.09 14.27 2.26
C GLU A 94 -7.54 14.79 3.63
N PHE A 95 -6.61 14.94 4.59
CA PHE A 95 -6.91 15.50 5.90
C PHE A 95 -7.44 16.94 5.83
N ALA A 96 -6.84 17.80 5.00
CA ALA A 96 -7.32 19.17 4.82
C ALA A 96 -8.75 19.22 4.27
N MET A 97 -9.05 18.37 3.28
CA MET A 97 -10.39 18.24 2.70
C MET A 97 -11.40 17.74 3.73
N GLU A 98 -11.06 16.71 4.51
CA GLU A 98 -11.91 16.21 5.59
C GLU A 98 -12.25 17.31 6.61
N ARG A 99 -11.26 18.14 6.98
CA ARG A 99 -11.47 19.27 7.91
C ARG A 99 -12.35 20.36 7.33
N LEU A 100 -12.19 20.70 6.04
CA LEU A 100 -13.05 21.67 5.37
C LEU A 100 -14.50 21.18 5.30
N LEU A 101 -14.70 19.89 5.00
CA LEU A 101 -16.03 19.29 4.97
C LEU A 101 -16.65 19.18 6.36
N GLU A 102 -15.85 18.83 7.38
CA GLU A 102 -16.28 18.78 8.77
C GLU A 102 -16.71 20.17 9.27
N ASP A 103 -15.94 21.23 8.96
CA ASP A 103 -16.28 22.62 9.28
C ASP A 103 -17.60 23.03 8.62
N HIS A 104 -17.77 22.75 7.33
CA HIS A 104 -19.01 23.04 6.62
C HIS A 104 -20.22 22.27 7.18
N ASN A 105 -20.05 21.00 7.53
CA ASN A 105 -21.13 20.21 8.10
C ASN A 105 -21.58 20.72 9.47
N LYS A 106 -20.67 21.33 10.26
CA LYS A 106 -20.98 21.90 11.57
C LYS A 106 -21.55 23.31 11.48
N ASN A 107 -20.95 24.16 10.64
CA ASN A 107 -21.19 25.59 10.63
C ASN A 107 -22.00 26.07 9.41
N GLY A 108 -22.27 25.21 8.44
CA GLY A 108 -23.04 25.53 7.24
C GLY A 108 -22.47 26.73 6.49
N ARG A 109 -23.30 27.76 6.28
CA ARG A 109 -22.90 28.99 5.56
C ARG A 109 -21.82 29.81 6.26
N ASP A 110 -21.69 29.66 7.58
CA ASP A 110 -20.71 30.41 8.36
C ASP A 110 -19.30 29.78 8.32
N SER A 111 -19.17 28.57 7.76
CA SER A 111 -17.91 27.88 7.54
C SER A 111 -17.01 28.57 6.52
N SER A 112 -15.74 28.19 6.47
CA SER A 112 -14.78 28.74 5.49
C SER A 112 -15.26 28.50 4.05
N LEU A 113 -15.77 27.29 3.78
CA LEU A 113 -16.31 26.93 2.46
C LEU A 113 -17.63 27.67 2.16
N GLY A 114 -18.51 27.82 3.15
CA GLY A 114 -19.76 28.56 3.01
C GLY A 114 -19.53 30.03 2.66
N ARG A 115 -18.57 30.69 3.33
CA ARG A 115 -18.20 32.08 3.05
C ARG A 115 -17.57 32.24 1.66
N MET A 116 -16.68 31.34 1.27
CA MET A 116 -16.09 31.34 -0.09
C MET A 116 -17.16 31.23 -1.17
N VAL A 117 -18.17 30.37 -1.00
CA VAL A 117 -19.27 30.24 -1.97
C VAL A 117 -20.12 31.52 -2.01
N GLU A 118 -20.40 32.13 -0.86
CA GLU A 118 -21.15 33.38 -0.79
C GLU A 118 -20.39 34.59 -1.36
N SER A 119 -19.06 34.63 -1.31
CA SER A 119 -18.28 35.69 -1.97
C SER A 119 -18.34 35.57 -3.49
N VAL A 120 -18.17 34.35 -4.02
CA VAL A 120 -18.31 34.07 -5.46
C VAL A 120 -19.70 34.47 -5.97
N LYS A 121 -20.76 34.19 -5.19
CA LYS A 121 -22.13 34.58 -5.54
C LYS A 121 -22.32 36.10 -5.62
N ARG A 122 -21.57 36.87 -4.84
CA ARG A 122 -21.62 38.35 -4.82
C ARG A 122 -20.80 38.98 -5.95
N GLY A 123 -20.04 38.19 -6.71
CA GLY A 123 -19.17 38.68 -7.78
C GLY A 123 -17.90 39.36 -7.26
N GLU A 124 -17.49 39.02 -6.04
CA GLU A 124 -16.20 39.42 -5.44
C GLU A 124 -15.08 38.43 -5.80
#